data_AF-A0A7W5APQ1-F1
#
_entry.id   AF-A0A7W5APQ1-F1
#
_cell.length_a   1.000
_cell.length_b   1.000
_cell.length_c   1.000
_cell.angle_alpha   90.00
_cell.angle_beta   90.00
_cell.angle_gamma   90.00
#
_symmetry.space_group_name_H-M   'P 1'
#
loop_
_entity.id
_entity.type
_entity.pdbx_description
1 polymer ?
#
loop_
_entity_poly.entity_id
_entity_poly.type
_entity_poly.pdbx_seq_one_letter_code
_entity_poly.pdbx_strand_id
1 'polypeptide(L)'
;MRVAALFLSIIVPILGVPVPVFAAPGQNCAEPGRDQINGSWPRAMLQADAVTPLENGAGITVAVLSTGVDAGQPQFGNRVLAGAGVIGAGRANQDCTGAGTQVAGVISGQRAGGDNDVAGLSPASRILPVRVMLDDPAGSEPTPDSLAQGITVAVQNGADVVVVAAPVYDDDRDLEAAVATAAARNVVVVAAVGDLGGPDEPNPRPYPASYPNVLGVGAIDQAGRIWPDSQRGDYVDLVAPGVAVPTLQTGRGLVEVDGTAVAAGFVGAAAALTRARRPGLNAAETARHLVATASPAPTSPAFGAGVISPYAALTAQVVDTEARRLPALQAPPPATDATELQRRTTALAGAATAAVLVLVLLLTAAALRRSRRRHWRPGLPPRLHTAPEPLEPGPPIMLLDEPSRPLEPARRP
;
A
#
# COMPACT_ATOMS: atom_id res chain seq x y z
N MET A 1 92.25 50.41 -21.88
CA MET A 1 90.89 50.76 -22.33
C MET A 1 90.05 49.50 -22.40
N ARG A 2 89.19 49.27 -21.40
CA ARG A 2 88.14 48.24 -21.43
C ARG A 2 86.91 48.85 -20.76
N VAL A 3 85.89 49.12 -21.57
CA VAL A 3 84.59 49.65 -21.14
C VAL A 3 83.68 48.45 -20.88
N ALA A 4 83.19 48.33 -19.65
CA ALA A 4 82.21 47.33 -19.24
C ALA A 4 80.80 47.95 -19.38
N ALA A 5 79.95 47.33 -20.20
CA ALA A 5 78.56 47.72 -20.39
C ALA A 5 77.66 46.99 -19.39
N LEU A 6 76.95 47.76 -18.55
CA LEU A 6 75.84 47.31 -17.72
C LEU A 6 74.61 47.05 -18.61
N PHE A 7 74.03 45.86 -18.53
CA PHE A 7 72.67 45.59 -19.02
C PHE A 7 71.71 45.56 -17.84
N LEU A 8 70.85 46.58 -17.76
CA LEU A 8 69.74 46.70 -16.83
C LEU A 8 68.53 45.95 -17.42
N SER A 9 68.13 44.83 -16.82
CA SER A 9 66.93 44.10 -17.21
C SER A 9 65.69 44.74 -16.56
N ILE A 10 64.84 45.34 -17.39
CA ILE A 10 63.54 45.90 -17.00
C ILE A 10 62.51 44.76 -17.00
N ILE A 11 62.02 44.40 -15.81
CA ILE A 11 60.86 43.51 -15.63
C ILE A 11 59.60 44.35 -15.83
N VAL A 12 58.86 44.09 -16.90
CA VAL A 12 57.52 44.66 -17.15
C VAL A 12 56.49 43.80 -16.42
N PRO A 13 55.68 44.35 -15.49
CA PRO A 13 54.58 43.59 -14.90
C PRO A 13 53.43 43.53 -15.92
N ILE A 14 53.10 42.32 -16.37
CA ILE A 14 51.88 42.05 -17.12
C ILE A 14 50.71 42.24 -16.14
N LEU A 15 50.02 43.38 -16.24
CA LEU A 15 48.71 43.56 -15.61
C LEU A 15 47.74 42.54 -16.21
N GLY A 16 47.45 41.49 -15.46
CA GLY A 16 46.34 40.59 -15.75
C GLY A 16 45.04 41.38 -15.63
N VAL A 17 44.38 41.62 -16.76
CA VAL A 17 42.98 42.05 -16.77
C VAL A 17 42.18 40.91 -16.13
N PRO A 18 41.40 41.13 -15.06
CA PRO A 18 40.51 40.11 -14.56
C PRO A 18 39.50 39.83 -15.67
N VAL A 19 39.65 38.68 -16.32
CA VAL A 19 38.59 38.12 -17.14
C VAL A 19 37.40 37.97 -16.18
N PRO A 20 36.22 38.55 -16.47
CA PRO A 20 35.05 38.24 -15.68
C PRO A 20 34.85 36.73 -15.82
N VAL A 21 35.14 36.00 -14.75
CA VAL A 21 34.62 34.65 -14.58
C VAL A 21 33.12 34.86 -14.49
N PHE A 22 32.46 34.79 -15.65
CA PHE A 22 31.05 34.44 -15.66
C PHE A 22 31.02 33.05 -15.04
N ALA A 23 30.66 32.99 -13.75
CA ALA A 23 30.18 31.77 -13.16
C ALA A 23 29.07 31.27 -14.09
N ALA A 24 29.28 30.10 -14.69
CA ALA A 24 28.20 29.39 -15.33
C ALA A 24 27.04 29.32 -14.32
N PRO A 25 25.77 29.52 -14.73
CA PRO A 25 24.64 29.32 -13.84
C PRO A 25 24.79 27.94 -13.17
N GLY A 26 24.71 27.94 -11.85
CA GLY A 26 25.09 26.80 -11.01
C GLY A 26 24.36 25.52 -11.40
N GLN A 27 25.12 24.50 -11.81
CA GLN A 27 24.63 23.13 -11.89
C GLN A 27 24.60 22.53 -10.49
N ASN A 28 23.61 22.93 -9.69
CA ASN A 28 23.26 22.20 -8.48
C ASN A 28 22.44 20.97 -8.91
N CYS A 29 23.08 19.99 -9.53
CA CYS A 29 22.45 18.70 -9.78
C CYS A 29 22.06 18.04 -8.45
N ALA A 30 21.09 17.13 -8.50
CA ALA A 30 20.65 16.40 -7.34
C ALA A 30 21.84 15.72 -6.65
N GLU A 31 21.90 15.88 -5.33
CA GLU A 31 22.93 15.24 -4.52
C GLU A 31 22.83 13.72 -4.65
N PRO A 32 23.97 12.99 -4.60
CA PRO A 32 23.97 11.54 -4.53
C PRO A 32 23.03 11.04 -3.44
N GLY A 33 22.27 9.99 -3.77
CA GLY A 33 21.31 9.41 -2.84
C GLY A 33 21.98 8.70 -1.66
N ARG A 34 21.14 8.12 -0.78
CA ARG A 34 21.59 7.27 0.31
C ARG A 34 22.27 6.00 -0.22
N ASP A 35 23.31 5.52 0.44
CA ASP A 35 23.97 4.26 0.05
C ASP A 35 23.09 3.02 0.26
N GLN A 36 22.16 3.11 1.22
CA GLN A 36 21.32 2.00 1.62
C GLN A 36 19.91 2.45 2.00
N ILE A 37 18.93 1.70 1.51
CA ILE A 37 17.54 1.73 1.97
C ILE A 37 17.11 0.29 2.21
N ASN A 38 16.70 0.02 3.46
CA ASN A 38 16.28 -1.29 3.91
C ASN A 38 14.76 -1.41 3.81
N GLY A 39 14.30 -2.43 3.09
CA GLY A 39 12.88 -2.68 2.87
C GLY A 39 12.31 -1.82 1.74
N SER A 40 11.68 -2.48 0.78
CA SER A 40 10.92 -1.86 -0.29
C SER A 40 9.49 -2.37 -0.23
N TRP A 41 8.60 -1.58 0.37
CA TRP A 41 7.18 -1.94 0.45
C TRP A 41 6.55 -2.16 -0.94
N PRO A 42 6.92 -1.42 -2.01
CA PRO A 42 6.39 -1.70 -3.35
C PRO A 42 6.75 -3.10 -3.83
N ARG A 43 7.98 -3.56 -3.57
CA ARG A 43 8.42 -4.92 -3.95
C ARG A 43 7.63 -6.00 -3.23
N ALA A 44 7.38 -5.82 -1.94
CA ALA A 44 6.56 -6.74 -1.15
C ALA A 44 5.11 -6.78 -1.67
N MET A 45 4.51 -5.60 -1.88
CA MET A 45 3.13 -5.48 -2.35
C MET A 45 2.92 -6.02 -3.76
N LEU A 46 3.85 -5.76 -4.67
CA LEU A 46 3.81 -6.24 -6.06
C LEU A 46 4.38 -7.66 -6.22
N GLN A 47 4.73 -8.33 -5.11
CA GLN A 47 5.26 -9.69 -5.08
C GLN A 47 6.49 -9.88 -5.98
N ALA A 48 7.39 -8.88 -6.03
CA ALA A 48 8.51 -8.84 -6.96
C ALA A 48 9.42 -10.07 -6.87
N ASP A 49 9.62 -10.63 -5.68
CA ASP A 49 10.45 -11.83 -5.45
C ASP A 49 9.80 -13.11 -5.99
N ALA A 50 8.46 -13.17 -6.06
CA ALA A 50 7.73 -14.26 -6.69
C ALA A 50 7.60 -14.09 -8.22
N VAL A 51 7.64 -12.84 -8.69
CA VAL A 51 7.53 -12.47 -10.12
C VAL A 51 8.83 -12.74 -10.87
N THR A 52 9.97 -12.31 -10.32
CA THR A 52 11.28 -12.35 -11.00
C THR A 52 11.69 -13.76 -11.51
N PRO A 53 11.43 -14.87 -10.78
CA PRO A 53 11.72 -16.22 -11.28
C PRO A 53 10.81 -16.69 -12.41
N LEU A 54 9.63 -16.08 -12.58
CA LEU A 54 8.69 -16.41 -13.66
C LEU A 54 9.06 -15.69 -14.95
N GLU A 55 9.49 -14.44 -14.82
CA GLU A 55 9.94 -13.56 -15.89
C GLU A 55 10.69 -12.36 -15.28
N ASN A 56 11.75 -11.89 -15.94
CA ASN A 56 12.56 -10.75 -15.48
C ASN A 56 12.68 -9.62 -16.52
N GLY A 57 12.04 -9.78 -17.68
CA GLY A 57 11.88 -8.76 -18.71
C GLY A 57 13.04 -8.68 -19.70
N ALA A 58 13.86 -9.73 -19.78
CA ALA A 58 14.95 -9.82 -20.73
C ALA A 58 14.43 -9.70 -22.17
N GLY A 59 15.19 -8.99 -23.02
CA GLY A 59 14.83 -8.77 -24.43
C GLY A 59 13.88 -7.59 -24.67
N ILE A 60 13.18 -7.10 -23.65
CA ILE A 60 12.24 -5.99 -23.75
C ILE A 60 12.95 -4.64 -23.55
N THR A 61 12.61 -3.67 -24.39
CA THR A 61 13.06 -2.27 -24.27
C THR A 61 11.93 -1.40 -23.73
N VAL A 62 12.17 -0.74 -22.59
CA VAL A 62 11.25 0.25 -22.03
C VAL A 62 11.82 1.64 -22.24
N ALA A 63 11.12 2.48 -23.00
CA ALA A 63 11.45 3.89 -23.13
C ALA A 63 10.91 4.69 -21.94
N VAL A 64 11.75 5.57 -21.40
CA VAL A 64 11.38 6.49 -20.30
C VAL A 64 11.44 7.91 -20.83
N LEU A 65 10.27 8.52 -20.99
CA LEU A 65 10.10 9.91 -21.43
C LEU A 65 10.08 10.81 -20.20
N SER A 66 11.19 11.50 -19.93
CA SER A 66 11.39 12.33 -18.73
C SER A 66 12.53 13.36 -18.95
N THR A 67 13.30 13.68 -17.91
CA THR A 67 14.48 14.57 -17.91
C THR A 67 15.74 13.91 -18.51
N GLY A 68 15.75 12.59 -18.66
CA GLY A 68 16.89 11.78 -19.04
C GLY A 68 17.06 10.60 -18.09
N VAL A 69 18.12 9.81 -18.24
CA VAL A 69 18.47 8.76 -17.27
C VAL A 69 19.99 8.75 -17.12
N ASP A 70 20.48 8.78 -15.88
CA ASP A 70 21.90 8.65 -15.59
C ASP A 70 22.41 7.24 -15.96
N ALA A 71 23.06 7.13 -17.11
CA ALA A 71 23.66 5.87 -17.57
C ALA A 71 24.87 5.44 -16.71
N GLY A 72 25.40 6.34 -15.87
CA GLY A 72 26.48 6.07 -14.92
C GLY A 72 26.02 5.37 -13.64
N GLN A 73 24.71 5.21 -13.42
CA GLN A 73 24.18 4.53 -12.23
C GLN A 73 24.56 3.03 -12.25
N PRO A 74 25.36 2.53 -11.29
CA PRO A 74 25.89 1.15 -11.31
C PRO A 74 24.84 0.04 -11.33
N GLN A 75 23.69 0.24 -10.70
CA GLN A 75 22.57 -0.70 -10.62
C GLN A 75 21.80 -0.83 -11.95
N PHE A 76 22.08 0.00 -12.96
CA PHE A 76 21.63 -0.30 -14.32
C PHE A 76 22.58 -1.20 -15.10
N GLY A 77 23.85 -1.29 -14.70
CA GLY A 77 24.89 -1.93 -15.51
C GLY A 77 24.90 -1.37 -16.93
N ASN A 78 24.88 -2.24 -17.94
CA ASN A 78 24.89 -1.84 -19.36
C ASN A 78 23.50 -1.76 -20.01
N ARG A 79 22.42 -1.66 -19.20
CA ARG A 79 21.04 -1.73 -19.72
C ARG A 79 20.44 -0.38 -20.11
N VAL A 80 21.08 0.73 -19.75
CA VAL A 80 20.72 2.04 -20.31
C VAL A 80 21.28 2.15 -21.71
N LEU A 81 20.39 2.17 -22.71
CA LEU A 81 20.73 2.32 -24.12
C LEU A 81 21.17 3.75 -24.42
N ALA A 82 21.78 3.96 -25.57
CA ALA A 82 21.97 5.31 -26.10
C ALA A 82 20.59 5.95 -26.30
N GLY A 83 20.30 7.00 -25.54
CA GLY A 83 19.01 7.67 -25.59
C GLY A 83 18.93 8.72 -26.70
N ALA A 84 17.82 9.45 -26.69
CA ALA A 84 17.56 10.53 -27.62
C ALA A 84 17.00 11.76 -26.91
N GLY A 85 17.63 12.92 -27.15
CA GLY A 85 17.08 14.20 -26.73
C GLY A 85 16.14 14.74 -27.80
N VAL A 86 14.86 14.94 -27.46
CA VAL A 86 13.92 15.70 -28.29
C VAL A 86 14.08 17.19 -28.03
N ILE A 87 14.49 17.52 -26.81
CA ILE A 87 14.79 18.88 -26.37
C ILE A 87 16.14 18.92 -25.64
N GLY A 88 16.73 20.11 -25.58
CA GLY A 88 18.08 20.30 -25.05
C GLY A 88 19.15 19.61 -25.90
N ALA A 89 20.40 19.60 -25.40
CA ALA A 89 21.52 18.96 -26.08
C ALA A 89 21.81 17.55 -25.52
N GLY A 90 22.32 16.66 -26.38
CA GLY A 90 22.85 15.35 -25.98
C GLY A 90 21.87 14.17 -26.13
N ARG A 91 22.31 12.99 -25.68
CA ARG A 91 21.62 11.69 -25.88
C ARG A 91 20.66 11.30 -24.74
N ALA A 92 20.23 12.23 -23.88
CA ALA A 92 19.40 11.93 -22.70
C ALA A 92 19.98 10.87 -21.72
N ASN A 93 21.26 10.48 -21.85
CA ASN A 93 21.98 9.55 -20.95
C ASN A 93 22.56 10.24 -19.70
N GLN A 94 22.17 11.49 -19.46
CA GLN A 94 22.52 12.28 -18.29
C GLN A 94 21.22 12.77 -17.69
N ASP A 95 21.18 12.86 -16.37
CA ASP A 95 20.01 13.30 -15.62
C ASP A 95 20.49 14.01 -14.36
N CYS A 96 20.54 15.32 -14.39
CA CYS A 96 20.99 16.21 -13.33
C CYS A 96 19.93 16.29 -12.21
N THR A 97 18.65 16.25 -12.54
CA THR A 97 17.53 16.30 -11.58
C THR A 97 17.21 14.94 -10.95
N GLY A 98 17.43 13.86 -11.70
CA GLY A 98 17.21 12.48 -11.23
C GLY A 98 15.82 11.92 -11.53
N ALA A 99 14.88 12.71 -12.04
CA ALA A 99 13.48 12.30 -12.19
C ALA A 99 13.33 11.07 -13.11
N GLY A 100 13.96 11.08 -14.29
CA GLY A 100 13.91 9.93 -15.18
C GLY A 100 14.73 8.73 -14.69
N THR A 101 15.83 8.98 -13.96
CA THR A 101 16.61 7.94 -13.26
C THR A 101 15.79 7.22 -12.19
N GLN A 102 14.96 7.96 -11.45
CA GLN A 102 14.06 7.42 -10.43
C GLN A 102 12.97 6.53 -11.06
N VAL A 103 12.36 6.96 -12.17
CA VAL A 103 11.40 6.13 -12.93
C VAL A 103 12.07 4.90 -13.54
N ALA A 104 13.24 5.05 -14.15
CA ALA A 104 14.00 3.93 -14.70
C ALA A 104 14.44 2.94 -13.61
N GLY A 105 14.69 3.42 -12.39
CA GLY A 105 15.08 2.63 -11.23
C GLY A 105 14.00 1.65 -10.79
N VAL A 106 12.74 2.08 -10.71
CA VAL A 106 11.60 1.18 -10.38
C VAL A 106 11.30 0.20 -11.51
N ILE A 107 11.69 0.52 -12.75
CA ILE A 107 11.54 -0.39 -13.89
C ILE A 107 12.62 -1.47 -13.88
N SER A 108 13.89 -1.08 -13.91
CA SER A 108 14.99 -1.98 -14.25
C SER A 108 16.18 -1.93 -13.29
N GLY A 109 16.09 -1.24 -12.15
CA GLY A 109 17.20 -1.22 -11.18
C GLY A 109 17.56 -2.63 -10.73
N GLN A 110 18.85 -2.98 -10.74
CA GLN A 110 19.31 -4.22 -10.12
C GLN A 110 19.53 -4.03 -8.63
N ARG A 111 19.32 -5.11 -7.89
CA ARG A 111 19.61 -5.14 -6.47
C ARG A 111 21.11 -4.92 -6.28
N ALA A 112 21.49 -3.88 -5.56
CA ALA A 112 22.85 -3.79 -5.04
C ALA A 112 23.03 -4.93 -4.02
N GLY A 113 24.16 -5.64 -4.07
CA GLY A 113 24.42 -6.72 -3.11
C GLY A 113 24.36 -6.24 -1.64
N GLY A 114 24.31 -7.18 -0.70
CA GLY A 114 24.13 -6.88 0.73
C GLY A 114 22.66 -6.74 1.12
N ASP A 115 22.39 -5.97 2.18
CA ASP A 115 21.05 -5.79 2.76
C ASP A 115 20.15 -4.81 1.98
N ASN A 116 20.61 -4.28 0.84
CA ASN A 116 19.87 -3.38 -0.02
C ASN A 116 18.66 -4.06 -0.66
N ASP A 117 17.46 -3.51 -0.45
CA ASP A 117 16.21 -4.06 -0.99
C ASP A 117 15.67 -3.30 -2.21
N VAL A 118 16.39 -2.28 -2.69
CA VAL A 118 15.96 -1.50 -3.84
C VAL A 118 16.37 -2.18 -5.15
N ALA A 119 15.36 -2.60 -5.91
CA ALA A 119 15.49 -3.13 -7.26
C ALA A 119 14.16 -2.96 -8.00
N GLY A 120 14.26 -2.70 -9.31
CA GLY A 120 13.13 -2.57 -10.19
C GLY A 120 12.37 -3.88 -10.38
N LEU A 121 11.13 -3.76 -10.86
CA LEU A 121 10.23 -4.88 -11.06
C LEU A 121 10.61 -5.75 -12.27
N SER A 122 11.23 -5.16 -13.29
CA SER A 122 11.68 -5.81 -14.53
C SER A 122 13.20 -5.64 -14.74
N PRO A 123 14.03 -6.25 -13.86
CA PRO A 123 15.46 -5.93 -13.71
C PRO A 123 16.33 -6.30 -14.93
N ALA A 124 15.84 -7.11 -15.87
CA ALA A 124 16.56 -7.48 -17.08
C ALA A 124 16.13 -6.67 -18.32
N SER A 125 15.11 -5.81 -18.20
CA SER A 125 14.73 -4.91 -19.29
C SER A 125 15.80 -3.86 -19.56
N ARG A 126 15.89 -3.45 -20.83
CA ARG A 126 16.72 -2.34 -21.28
C ARG A 126 15.94 -1.04 -21.16
N ILE A 127 16.61 0.04 -20.76
CA ILE A 127 16.01 1.37 -20.67
C ILE A 127 16.45 2.19 -21.87
N LEU A 128 15.50 2.78 -22.59
CA LEU A 128 15.76 3.77 -23.63
C LEU A 128 15.40 5.17 -23.08
N PRO A 129 16.39 6.00 -22.71
CA PRO A 129 16.12 7.36 -22.22
C PRO A 129 15.63 8.25 -23.36
N VAL A 130 14.52 8.97 -23.15
CA VAL A 130 14.05 9.99 -24.09
C VAL A 130 13.79 11.28 -23.31
N ARG A 131 14.52 12.34 -23.64
CA ARG A 131 14.37 13.63 -22.94
C ARG A 131 13.26 14.46 -23.59
N VAL A 132 12.21 14.72 -22.83
CA VAL A 132 11.01 15.48 -23.26
C VAL A 132 10.74 16.73 -22.40
N MET A 133 11.42 16.88 -21.26
CA MET A 133 11.46 18.09 -20.43
C MET A 133 12.92 18.42 -20.06
N LEU A 134 13.22 19.70 -19.82
CA LEU A 134 14.59 20.12 -19.55
C LEU A 134 15.05 19.50 -18.24
N ASP A 135 16.31 19.12 -18.23
CA ASP A 135 17.00 18.61 -17.06
C ASP A 135 17.47 19.78 -16.20
N ASP A 136 16.50 20.54 -15.67
CA ASP A 136 16.70 21.80 -14.97
C ASP A 136 16.34 21.66 -13.48
N PRO A 137 17.29 21.88 -12.55
CA PRO A 137 17.01 21.92 -11.12
C PRO A 137 15.95 22.94 -10.69
N ALA A 138 15.66 23.96 -11.51
CA ALA A 138 14.56 24.90 -11.29
C ALA A 138 13.17 24.32 -11.60
N GLY A 139 13.12 23.11 -12.17
CA GLY A 139 11.91 22.46 -12.65
C GLY A 139 11.63 22.75 -14.13
N SER A 140 11.10 21.76 -14.84
CA SER A 140 10.66 21.89 -16.23
C SER A 140 9.47 20.97 -16.48
N GLU A 141 8.53 21.47 -17.26
CA GLU A 141 7.40 20.68 -17.77
C GLU A 141 7.65 20.29 -19.24
N PRO A 142 7.07 19.18 -19.72
CA PRO A 142 7.06 18.87 -21.13
C PRO A 142 6.02 19.74 -21.87
N THR A 143 6.07 19.72 -23.20
CA THR A 143 5.02 20.30 -24.06
C THR A 143 4.34 19.18 -24.86
N PRO A 144 3.14 19.40 -25.41
CA PRO A 144 2.51 18.41 -26.28
C PRO A 144 3.44 17.98 -27.44
N ASP A 145 4.10 18.95 -28.08
CA ASP A 145 5.11 18.70 -29.13
C ASP A 145 6.27 17.82 -28.65
N SER A 146 6.82 18.09 -27.46
CA SER A 146 7.97 17.32 -26.96
C SER A 146 7.57 15.89 -26.60
N LEU A 147 6.37 15.68 -26.07
CA LEU A 147 5.82 14.34 -25.84
C LEU A 147 5.52 13.61 -27.14
N ALA A 148 4.92 14.27 -28.14
CA ALA A 148 4.57 13.66 -29.43
C ALA A 148 5.82 13.17 -30.17
N GLN A 149 6.85 14.02 -30.22
CA GLN A 149 8.16 13.68 -30.78
C GLN A 149 8.85 12.60 -29.93
N GLY A 150 8.77 12.68 -28.60
CA GLY A 150 9.35 11.67 -27.70
C GLY A 150 8.78 10.27 -27.91
N ILE A 151 7.45 10.16 -28.05
CA ILE A 151 6.78 8.89 -28.33
C ILE A 151 7.23 8.36 -29.69
N THR A 152 7.24 9.23 -30.71
CA THR A 152 7.70 8.88 -32.06
C THR A 152 9.14 8.35 -32.07
N VAL A 153 10.04 9.04 -31.38
CA VAL A 153 11.45 8.65 -31.25
C VAL A 153 11.60 7.34 -30.50
N ALA A 154 10.85 7.12 -29.42
CA ALA A 154 10.88 5.85 -28.69
C ALA A 154 10.47 4.67 -29.57
N VAL A 155 9.38 4.83 -30.33
CA VAL A 155 8.90 3.80 -31.28
C VAL A 155 9.95 3.53 -32.37
N GLN A 156 10.54 4.58 -32.95
CA GLN A 156 11.58 4.44 -34.00
C GLN A 156 12.85 3.75 -33.50
N ASN A 157 13.17 3.89 -32.20
CA ASN A 157 14.33 3.26 -31.58
C ASN A 157 14.02 1.90 -30.93
N GLY A 158 12.87 1.30 -31.28
CA GLY A 158 12.55 -0.09 -30.92
C GLY A 158 12.11 -0.28 -29.48
N ALA A 159 11.42 0.70 -28.90
CA ALA A 159 10.73 0.51 -27.62
C ALA A 159 9.56 -0.46 -27.78
N ASP A 160 9.40 -1.38 -26.83
CA ASP A 160 8.23 -2.26 -26.69
C ASP A 160 7.17 -1.64 -25.78
N VAL A 161 7.64 -0.85 -24.82
CA VAL A 161 6.83 -0.12 -23.83
C VAL A 161 7.37 1.31 -23.74
N VAL A 162 6.47 2.29 -23.70
CA VAL A 162 6.77 3.70 -23.50
C VAL A 162 6.15 4.12 -22.17
N VAL A 163 6.96 4.63 -21.26
CA VAL A 163 6.52 5.23 -19.99
C VAL A 163 6.67 6.74 -20.10
N VAL A 164 5.54 7.45 -20.05
CA VAL A 164 5.47 8.91 -20.00
C VAL A 164 5.40 9.32 -18.54
N ALA A 165 6.50 9.91 -18.04
CA ALA A 165 6.66 10.20 -16.61
C ALA A 165 5.86 11.42 -16.14
N ALA A 166 5.57 12.37 -17.02
CA ALA A 166 4.81 13.56 -16.69
C ALA A 166 3.79 13.89 -17.79
N PRO A 167 2.56 14.26 -17.41
CA PRO A 167 1.54 14.66 -18.37
C PRO A 167 1.73 16.11 -18.84
N VAL A 168 0.98 16.47 -19.87
CA VAL A 168 0.60 17.84 -20.22
C VAL A 168 -0.89 18.03 -19.99
N TYR A 169 -1.36 19.27 -19.94
CA TYR A 169 -2.76 19.58 -19.61
C TYR A 169 -3.53 20.22 -20.77
N ASP A 170 -2.87 20.39 -21.92
CA ASP A 170 -3.48 20.81 -23.17
C ASP A 170 -3.69 19.60 -24.07
N ASP A 171 -4.91 19.46 -24.60
CA ASP A 171 -5.24 18.48 -25.64
C ASP A 171 -4.56 18.90 -26.95
N ASP A 172 -3.97 17.93 -27.65
CA ASP A 172 -3.17 18.17 -28.85
C ASP A 172 -3.25 17.00 -29.83
N ARG A 173 -3.54 17.35 -31.09
CA ARG A 173 -3.80 16.39 -32.16
C ARG A 173 -2.55 15.61 -32.57
N ASP A 174 -1.37 16.23 -32.51
CA ASP A 174 -0.12 15.58 -32.90
C ASP A 174 0.34 14.61 -31.80
N LEU A 175 0.11 14.95 -30.53
CA LEU A 175 0.32 14.03 -29.42
C LEU A 175 -0.63 12.82 -29.47
N GLU A 176 -1.92 13.03 -29.73
CA GLU A 176 -2.89 11.93 -29.92
C GLU A 176 -2.47 11.03 -31.11
N ALA A 177 -2.06 11.63 -32.24
CA ALA A 177 -1.59 10.89 -33.41
C ALA A 177 -0.31 10.09 -33.14
N ALA A 178 0.61 10.60 -32.32
CA ALA A 178 1.81 9.89 -31.91
C ALA A 178 1.47 8.66 -31.04
N VAL A 179 0.52 8.79 -30.11
CA VAL A 179 -0.02 7.66 -29.32
C VAL A 179 -0.66 6.62 -30.23
N ALA A 180 -1.53 7.04 -31.15
CA ALA A 180 -2.18 6.13 -32.09
C ALA A 180 -1.15 5.38 -32.96
N THR A 181 -0.07 6.06 -33.37
CA THR A 181 1.03 5.46 -34.11
C THR A 181 1.80 4.44 -33.27
N ALA A 182 2.06 4.72 -31.99
CA ALA A 182 2.69 3.76 -31.08
C ALA A 182 1.85 2.49 -30.94
N ALA A 183 0.54 2.63 -30.72
CA ALA A 183 -0.38 1.50 -30.65
C ALA A 183 -0.39 0.68 -31.96
N ALA A 184 -0.46 1.36 -33.12
CA ALA A 184 -0.41 0.71 -34.43
C ALA A 184 0.92 -0.01 -34.71
N ARG A 185 2.01 0.43 -34.07
CA ARG A 185 3.35 -0.20 -34.10
C ARG A 185 3.54 -1.26 -33.03
N ASN A 186 2.47 -1.66 -32.33
CA ASN A 186 2.50 -2.66 -31.26
C ASN A 186 3.39 -2.26 -30.07
N VAL A 187 3.38 -0.97 -29.72
CA VAL A 187 4.07 -0.42 -28.54
C VAL A 187 3.03 -0.05 -27.49
N VAL A 188 3.23 -0.51 -26.25
CA VAL A 188 2.35 -0.17 -25.12
C VAL A 188 2.72 1.20 -24.59
N VAL A 189 1.75 2.11 -24.45
CA VAL A 189 1.97 3.43 -23.85
C VAL A 189 1.36 3.44 -22.45
N VAL A 190 2.18 3.79 -21.46
CA VAL A 190 1.81 3.94 -20.05
C VAL A 190 2.12 5.38 -19.65
N ALA A 191 1.18 6.08 -19.03
CA ALA A 191 1.35 7.47 -18.65
C ALA A 191 0.96 7.71 -17.20
N ALA A 192 1.76 8.51 -16.51
CA ALA A 192 1.40 9.08 -15.23
C ALA A 192 0.14 9.95 -15.39
N VAL A 193 -0.80 9.85 -14.45
CA VAL A 193 -1.99 10.72 -14.46
C VAL A 193 -1.71 12.10 -13.91
N GLY A 194 -0.54 12.37 -13.33
CA GLY A 194 -0.18 13.68 -12.80
C GLY A 194 -0.43 13.84 -11.31
N ASP A 195 0.19 14.88 -10.76
CA ASP A 195 0.34 15.09 -9.32
C ASP A 195 -0.38 16.38 -8.84
N LEU A 196 -1.37 16.86 -9.61
CA LEU A 196 -2.21 18.03 -9.31
C LEU A 196 -3.61 17.63 -8.79
N GLY A 197 -3.70 16.53 -8.04
CA GLY A 197 -4.95 15.99 -7.49
C GLY A 197 -5.28 16.46 -6.07
N GLY A 198 -4.43 17.30 -5.48
CA GLY A 198 -4.56 17.81 -4.12
C GLY A 198 -5.81 18.67 -3.90
N PRO A 199 -6.18 18.96 -2.64
CA PRO A 199 -7.42 19.68 -2.29
C PRO A 199 -7.48 21.12 -2.85
N ASP A 200 -6.32 21.74 -3.07
CA ASP A 200 -6.19 23.10 -3.58
C ASP A 200 -5.81 23.15 -5.07
N GLU A 201 -5.73 21.99 -5.72
CA GLU A 201 -5.32 21.86 -7.12
C GLU A 201 -6.53 21.69 -8.07
N PRO A 202 -6.41 22.10 -9.34
CA PRO A 202 -7.53 22.05 -10.27
C PRO A 202 -7.87 20.64 -10.77
N ASN A 203 -7.04 19.62 -10.49
CA ASN A 203 -7.14 18.26 -11.04
C ASN A 203 -7.38 18.27 -12.57
N PRO A 204 -6.57 19.00 -13.35
CA PRO A 204 -6.72 19.11 -14.81
C PRO A 204 -6.65 17.74 -15.49
N ARG A 205 -7.35 17.61 -16.62
CA ARG A 205 -7.30 16.40 -17.43
C ARG A 205 -5.87 16.18 -17.98
N PRO A 206 -5.20 15.06 -17.66
CA PRO A 206 -3.84 14.79 -18.12
C PRO A 206 -3.81 14.14 -19.50
N TYR A 207 -2.85 14.55 -20.33
CA TYR A 207 -2.51 13.92 -21.60
C TYR A 207 -1.05 13.47 -21.57
N PRO A 208 -0.70 12.29 -22.12
CA PRO A 208 -1.53 11.44 -22.97
C PRO A 208 -2.41 10.44 -22.22
N ALA A 209 -2.43 10.43 -20.88
CA ALA A 209 -3.22 9.47 -20.09
C ALA A 209 -4.72 9.44 -20.42
N SER A 210 -5.29 10.55 -20.91
CA SER A 210 -6.69 10.62 -21.34
C SER A 210 -6.95 10.14 -22.78
N TYR A 211 -5.93 9.80 -23.56
CA TYR A 211 -6.12 9.32 -24.93
C TYR A 211 -6.42 7.82 -24.98
N PRO A 212 -7.17 7.35 -26.00
CA PRO A 212 -7.32 5.94 -26.26
C PRO A 212 -5.97 5.24 -26.46
N ASN A 213 -5.88 3.97 -26.02
CA ASN A 213 -4.69 3.13 -26.09
C ASN A 213 -3.51 3.55 -25.19
N VAL A 214 -3.77 4.41 -24.21
CA VAL A 214 -2.83 4.72 -23.12
C VAL A 214 -3.34 4.09 -21.84
N LEU A 215 -2.44 3.50 -21.05
CA LEU A 215 -2.73 3.12 -19.67
C LEU A 215 -2.41 4.30 -18.76
N GLY A 216 -3.44 4.96 -18.23
CA GLY A 216 -3.30 5.99 -17.22
C GLY A 216 -3.11 5.39 -15.83
N VAL A 217 -2.05 5.83 -15.13
CA VAL A 217 -1.64 5.25 -13.85
C VAL A 217 -1.65 6.27 -12.71
N GLY A 218 -2.49 6.01 -11.70
CA GLY A 218 -2.53 6.74 -10.43
C GLY A 218 -1.61 6.15 -9.36
N ALA A 219 -1.38 6.90 -8.29
CA ALA A 219 -0.48 6.54 -7.20
C ALA A 219 -1.22 6.14 -5.92
N ILE A 220 -0.72 5.10 -5.25
CA ILE A 220 -1.15 4.66 -3.92
C ILE A 220 0.00 4.63 -2.92
N ASP A 221 -0.36 4.74 -1.64
CA ASP A 221 0.53 4.55 -0.50
C ASP A 221 0.64 3.07 -0.06
N GLN A 222 1.51 2.81 0.91
CA GLN A 222 1.73 1.48 1.49
C GLN A 222 0.48 0.85 2.11
N ALA A 223 -0.51 1.66 2.49
CA ALA A 223 -1.79 1.20 3.02
C ALA A 223 -2.83 0.95 1.91
N GLY A 224 -2.46 1.09 0.64
CA GLY A 224 -3.35 0.94 -0.51
C GLY A 224 -4.32 2.12 -0.69
N ARG A 225 -4.06 3.27 -0.06
CA ARG A 225 -4.88 4.47 -0.21
C ARG A 225 -4.37 5.29 -1.38
N ILE A 226 -5.28 5.93 -2.11
CA ILE A 226 -4.91 6.89 -3.15
C ILE A 226 -4.11 8.02 -2.52
N TRP A 227 -2.97 8.35 -3.14
CA TRP A 227 -2.18 9.50 -2.75
C TRP A 227 -2.99 10.79 -2.96
N PRO A 228 -3.07 11.72 -1.99
CA PRO A 228 -3.85 12.94 -2.11
C PRO A 228 -3.56 13.75 -3.38
N ASP A 229 -2.31 13.76 -3.84
CA ASP A 229 -1.89 14.53 -5.01
C ASP A 229 -2.06 13.77 -6.33
N SER A 230 -2.35 12.47 -6.29
CA SER A 230 -2.67 11.71 -7.52
C SER A 230 -3.95 12.25 -8.14
N GLN A 231 -3.88 12.66 -9.41
CA GLN A 231 -5.07 13.05 -10.17
C GLN A 231 -6.06 11.89 -10.31
N ARG A 232 -7.35 12.22 -10.44
CA ARG A 232 -8.47 11.27 -10.40
C ARG A 232 -9.47 11.57 -11.51
N GLY A 233 -9.90 10.55 -12.25
CA GLY A 233 -10.85 10.72 -13.34
C GLY A 233 -11.09 9.45 -14.13
N ASP A 234 -11.82 9.60 -15.24
CA ASP A 234 -12.08 8.52 -16.21
C ASP A 234 -10.82 8.04 -16.96
N TYR A 235 -9.73 8.80 -16.87
CA TYR A 235 -8.41 8.51 -17.43
C TYR A 235 -7.51 7.65 -16.52
N VAL A 236 -8.00 7.17 -15.37
CA VAL A 236 -7.25 6.25 -14.50
C VAL A 236 -7.66 4.82 -14.83
N ASP A 237 -6.77 4.05 -15.43
CA ASP A 237 -7.00 2.62 -15.71
C ASP A 237 -6.55 1.73 -14.56
N LEU A 238 -5.42 2.08 -13.95
CA LEU A 238 -4.74 1.30 -12.91
C LEU A 238 -4.13 2.22 -11.87
N VAL A 239 -3.85 1.68 -10.69
CA VAL A 239 -2.98 2.33 -9.71
C VAL A 239 -1.80 1.45 -9.34
N ALA A 240 -0.71 2.08 -8.92
CA ALA A 240 0.50 1.40 -8.49
C ALA A 240 1.19 2.16 -7.34
N PRO A 241 2.14 1.53 -6.64
CA PRO A 241 2.93 2.21 -5.60
C PRO A 241 3.54 3.52 -6.11
N GLY A 242 3.26 4.61 -5.39
CA GLY A 242 3.73 5.95 -5.77
C GLY A 242 3.96 6.89 -4.59
N VAL A 243 3.97 6.39 -3.36
CA VAL A 243 4.31 7.17 -2.15
C VAL A 243 5.37 6.43 -1.35
N ALA A 244 6.38 7.16 -0.87
CA ALA A 244 7.53 6.64 -0.15
C ALA A 244 8.15 5.45 -0.91
N VAL A 245 8.42 5.64 -2.22
CA VAL A 245 8.94 4.59 -3.11
C VAL A 245 10.46 4.65 -3.15
N PRO A 246 11.16 3.63 -2.63
CA PRO A 246 12.62 3.54 -2.78
C PRO A 246 13.00 3.24 -4.22
N THR A 247 13.88 4.05 -4.80
CA THR A 247 14.40 3.90 -6.17
C THR A 247 15.83 4.42 -6.29
N LEU A 248 16.38 4.41 -7.51
CA LEU A 248 17.73 4.87 -7.82
C LEU A 248 17.81 6.38 -7.92
N GLN A 249 18.94 6.95 -7.53
CA GLN A 249 19.25 8.36 -7.69
C GLN A 249 20.40 8.58 -8.69
N THR A 250 20.39 9.74 -9.34
CA THR A 250 21.52 10.20 -10.18
C THR A 250 22.78 10.42 -9.34
N GLY A 251 23.96 10.29 -9.96
CA GLY A 251 25.23 10.49 -9.24
C GLY A 251 25.53 9.38 -8.22
N ARG A 252 24.82 8.24 -8.31
CA ARG A 252 24.80 7.06 -7.42
C ARG A 252 23.87 7.20 -6.22
N GLY A 253 23.62 6.06 -5.58
CA GLY A 253 22.80 5.96 -4.38
C GLY A 253 21.31 5.76 -4.68
N LEU A 254 20.53 5.86 -3.61
CA LEU A 254 19.12 5.54 -3.53
C LEU A 254 18.34 6.73 -2.96
N VAL A 255 17.11 6.91 -3.42
CA VAL A 255 16.23 7.97 -2.93
C VAL A 255 14.83 7.39 -2.73
N GLU A 256 14.07 8.02 -1.84
CA GLU A 256 12.65 7.74 -1.64
C GLU A 256 11.86 8.89 -2.24
N VAL A 257 10.89 8.58 -3.10
CA VAL A 257 10.13 9.58 -3.87
C VAL A 257 8.64 9.29 -3.85
N ASP A 258 7.88 10.36 -4.06
CA ASP A 258 6.44 10.35 -4.30
C ASP A 258 6.19 10.75 -5.75
N GLY A 259 5.13 10.24 -6.37
CA GLY A 259 4.73 10.64 -7.72
C GLY A 259 3.96 9.58 -8.49
N THR A 260 3.04 10.03 -9.35
CA THR A 260 2.41 9.14 -10.35
C THR A 260 3.41 8.68 -11.42
N ALA A 261 4.52 9.39 -11.60
CA ALA A 261 5.63 9.01 -12.48
C ALA A 261 6.23 7.63 -12.13
N VAL A 262 6.54 7.38 -10.86
CA VAL A 262 7.09 6.09 -10.41
C VAL A 262 6.01 4.99 -10.40
N ALA A 263 4.75 5.35 -10.14
CA ALA A 263 3.62 4.43 -10.28
C ALA A 263 3.49 3.95 -11.74
N ALA A 264 3.56 4.87 -12.70
CA ALA A 264 3.60 4.55 -14.14
C ALA A 264 4.81 3.68 -14.49
N GLY A 265 5.97 3.91 -13.86
CA GLY A 265 7.14 3.04 -13.98
C GLY A 265 6.86 1.58 -13.58
N PHE A 266 6.17 1.34 -12.46
CA PHE A 266 5.80 -0.03 -12.08
C PHE A 266 4.85 -0.70 -13.08
N VAL A 267 3.87 0.03 -13.62
CA VAL A 267 2.97 -0.51 -14.65
C VAL A 267 3.71 -0.76 -15.97
N GLY A 268 4.64 0.13 -16.36
CA GLY A 268 5.53 -0.07 -17.50
C GLY A 268 6.40 -1.31 -17.35
N ALA A 269 6.91 -1.57 -16.15
CA ALA A 269 7.65 -2.79 -15.83
C ALA A 269 6.76 -4.04 -15.89
N ALA A 270 5.53 -3.97 -15.37
CA ALA A 270 4.57 -5.07 -15.47
C ALA A 270 4.18 -5.37 -16.94
N ALA A 271 4.05 -4.34 -17.78
CA ALA A 271 3.85 -4.48 -19.22
C ALA A 271 5.05 -5.16 -19.89
N ALA A 272 6.28 -4.79 -19.52
CA ALA A 272 7.49 -5.40 -20.04
C ALA A 272 7.58 -6.90 -19.68
N LEU A 273 7.34 -7.24 -18.41
CA LEU A 273 7.27 -8.63 -17.96
C LEU A 273 6.18 -9.42 -18.70
N THR A 274 4.99 -8.84 -18.86
CA THR A 274 3.88 -9.51 -19.56
C THR A 274 4.22 -9.80 -21.02
N ARG A 275 4.85 -8.84 -21.72
CA ARG A 275 5.28 -9.02 -23.12
C ARG A 275 6.42 -10.03 -23.26
N ALA A 276 7.38 -10.04 -22.35
CA ALA A 276 8.44 -11.05 -22.33
C ALA A 276 7.87 -12.46 -22.15
N ARG A 277 6.91 -12.61 -21.22
CA ARG A 277 6.25 -13.89 -20.94
C ARG A 277 5.29 -14.31 -22.05
N ARG A 278 4.66 -13.36 -22.73
CA ARG A 278 3.58 -13.57 -23.71
C ARG A 278 3.84 -12.77 -24.98
N PRO A 279 4.85 -13.13 -25.78
CA PRO A 279 5.25 -12.37 -26.96
C PRO A 279 4.18 -12.31 -28.08
N GLY A 280 3.13 -13.13 -27.99
CA GLY A 280 2.00 -13.11 -28.92
C GLY A 280 0.98 -12.00 -28.67
N LEU A 281 1.00 -11.35 -27.49
CA LEU A 281 0.05 -10.27 -27.19
C LEU A 281 0.47 -8.98 -27.90
N ASN A 282 -0.47 -8.36 -28.60
CA ASN A 282 -0.27 -7.00 -29.09
C ASN A 282 -0.42 -5.95 -27.96
N ALA A 283 -0.23 -4.67 -28.27
CA ALA A 283 -0.25 -3.59 -27.27
C ALA A 283 -1.61 -3.46 -26.57
N ALA A 284 -2.70 -3.48 -27.33
CA ALA A 284 -4.05 -3.41 -26.79
C ALA A 284 -4.42 -4.65 -25.97
N GLU A 285 -4.00 -5.84 -26.40
CA GLU A 285 -4.15 -7.08 -25.65
C GLU A 285 -3.34 -7.08 -24.36
N THR A 286 -2.10 -6.55 -24.40
CA THR A 286 -1.27 -6.39 -23.21
C THR A 286 -1.96 -5.45 -22.21
N ALA A 287 -2.44 -4.30 -22.67
CA ALA A 287 -3.14 -3.34 -21.80
C ALA A 287 -4.41 -3.95 -21.18
N ARG A 288 -5.26 -4.59 -22.00
CA ARG A 288 -6.45 -5.31 -21.52
C ARG A 288 -6.10 -6.40 -20.52
N HIS A 289 -5.02 -7.15 -20.76
CA HIS A 289 -4.56 -8.21 -19.87
C HIS A 289 -4.12 -7.67 -18.50
N LEU A 290 -3.37 -6.56 -18.46
CA LEU A 290 -2.98 -5.91 -17.21
C LEU A 290 -4.21 -5.40 -16.43
N VAL A 291 -5.14 -4.75 -17.12
CA VAL A 291 -6.40 -4.26 -16.53
C VAL A 291 -7.25 -5.41 -15.98
N ALA A 292 -7.41 -6.48 -16.74
CA ALA A 292 -8.21 -7.64 -16.35
C ALA A 292 -7.62 -8.45 -15.19
N THR A 293 -6.31 -8.32 -14.94
CA THR A 293 -5.59 -9.04 -13.87
C THR A 293 -5.27 -8.16 -12.67
N ALA A 294 -5.74 -6.89 -12.66
CA ALA A 294 -5.57 -6.00 -11.52
C ALA A 294 -6.17 -6.59 -10.24
N SER A 295 -5.49 -6.34 -9.12
CA SER A 295 -6.01 -6.66 -7.80
C SER A 295 -7.19 -5.72 -7.49
N PRO A 296 -8.35 -6.27 -7.04
CA PRO A 296 -9.53 -5.46 -6.77
C PRO A 296 -9.25 -4.32 -5.78
N ALA A 297 -9.82 -3.16 -6.06
CA ALA A 297 -9.77 -1.97 -5.22
C ALA A 297 -11.18 -1.37 -5.05
N PRO A 298 -11.40 -0.40 -4.14
CA PRO A 298 -12.69 0.27 -4.02
C PRO A 298 -13.16 0.83 -5.37
N THR A 299 -14.43 0.62 -5.70
CA THR A 299 -15.02 1.14 -6.95
C THR A 299 -15.07 2.66 -6.89
N SER A 300 -14.10 3.32 -7.53
CA SER A 300 -13.95 4.77 -7.57
C SER A 300 -13.17 5.16 -8.83
N PRO A 301 -13.46 6.33 -9.45
CA PRO A 301 -12.66 6.86 -10.55
C PRO A 301 -11.17 7.06 -10.20
N ALA A 302 -10.81 7.05 -8.92
CA ALA A 302 -9.43 7.18 -8.49
C ALA A 302 -8.62 5.87 -8.62
N PHE A 303 -9.27 4.71 -8.70
CA PHE A 303 -8.61 3.40 -8.69
C PHE A 303 -8.61 2.70 -10.06
N GLY A 304 -9.40 3.18 -11.02
CA GLY A 304 -9.62 2.47 -12.28
C GLY A 304 -10.11 1.04 -12.05
N ALA A 305 -9.45 0.07 -12.67
CA ALA A 305 -9.70 -1.36 -12.46
C ALA A 305 -9.09 -1.91 -11.15
N GLY A 306 -8.16 -1.17 -10.53
CA GLY A 306 -7.53 -1.52 -9.26
C GLY A 306 -6.01 -1.44 -9.29
N VAL A 307 -5.39 -2.15 -8.36
CA VAL A 307 -3.94 -2.12 -8.19
C VAL A 307 -3.29 -3.08 -9.19
N ILE A 308 -2.24 -2.64 -9.88
CA ILE A 308 -1.45 -3.52 -10.76
C ILE A 308 -0.98 -4.78 -10.03
N SER A 309 -1.16 -5.95 -10.64
CA SER A 309 -0.75 -7.25 -10.09
C SER A 309 0.14 -8.01 -11.07
N PRO A 310 1.47 -7.81 -11.01
CA PRO A 310 2.39 -8.45 -11.95
C PRO A 310 2.34 -9.98 -11.87
N TYR A 311 2.19 -10.54 -10.67
CA TYR A 311 2.07 -12.00 -10.50
C TYR A 311 0.82 -12.56 -11.20
N ALA A 312 -0.34 -11.90 -11.05
CA ALA A 312 -1.56 -12.31 -11.74
C ALA A 312 -1.44 -12.11 -13.26
N ALA A 313 -0.84 -11.00 -13.71
CA ALA A 313 -0.58 -10.76 -15.13
C ALA A 313 0.28 -11.88 -15.76
N LEU A 314 1.27 -12.41 -15.05
CA LEU A 314 2.10 -13.50 -15.58
C LEU A 314 1.41 -14.87 -15.55
N THR A 315 0.59 -15.14 -14.53
CA THR A 315 0.06 -16.48 -14.25
C THR A 315 -1.37 -16.73 -14.74
N ALA A 316 -2.21 -15.70 -14.81
CA ALA A 316 -3.64 -15.85 -15.14
C ALA A 316 -3.88 -16.00 -16.65
N GLN A 317 -4.77 -16.91 -17.03
CA GLN A 317 -5.30 -16.96 -18.39
C GLN A 317 -6.55 -16.07 -18.45
N VAL A 318 -6.46 -14.97 -19.20
CA VAL A 318 -7.62 -14.12 -19.50
C VAL A 318 -8.22 -14.65 -20.79
N VAL A 319 -9.51 -14.98 -20.74
CA VAL A 319 -10.27 -15.46 -21.90
C VAL A 319 -11.11 -14.29 -22.41
N ASP A 320 -11.17 -14.11 -23.73
CA ASP A 320 -12.02 -13.11 -24.40
C ASP A 320 -13.51 -13.51 -24.32
N THR A 321 -14.04 -13.56 -23.10
CA THR A 321 -15.45 -13.75 -22.81
C THR A 321 -15.94 -12.57 -21.98
N GLU A 322 -17.16 -12.10 -22.25
CA GLU A 322 -17.78 -11.05 -21.44
C GLU A 322 -17.69 -11.38 -19.95
N ALA A 323 -17.31 -10.38 -19.15
CA ALA A 323 -17.25 -10.50 -17.71
C ALA A 323 -18.63 -10.89 -17.16
N ARG A 324 -18.77 -12.14 -16.73
CA ARG A 324 -19.99 -12.62 -16.09
C ARG A 324 -19.98 -12.16 -14.63
N ARG A 325 -20.96 -11.34 -14.24
CA ARG A 325 -21.20 -11.08 -12.80
C ARG A 325 -21.44 -12.42 -12.10
N LEU A 326 -20.51 -12.78 -11.22
CA LEU A 326 -20.73 -13.88 -10.30
C LEU A 326 -21.92 -13.50 -9.39
N PRO A 327 -22.75 -14.47 -8.96
CA PRO A 327 -23.76 -14.21 -7.95
C PRO A 327 -23.08 -13.54 -6.74
N ALA A 328 -23.70 -12.48 -6.21
CA ALA A 328 -23.19 -11.86 -5.01
C ALA A 328 -23.06 -12.93 -3.92
N LEU A 329 -21.84 -13.15 -3.43
CA LEU A 329 -21.63 -13.95 -2.23
C LEU A 329 -22.33 -13.20 -1.11
N GLN A 330 -23.44 -13.75 -0.62
CA GLN A 330 -24.08 -13.24 0.57
C GLN A 330 -23.07 -13.35 1.70
N ALA A 331 -22.66 -12.21 2.25
CA ALA A 331 -21.85 -12.23 3.45
C ALA A 331 -22.60 -13.07 4.50
N PRO A 332 -21.95 -14.05 5.15
CA PRO A 332 -22.57 -14.73 6.26
C PRO A 332 -23.03 -13.66 7.26
N PRO A 333 -24.24 -13.78 7.83
CA PRO A 333 -24.70 -12.83 8.82
C PRO A 333 -23.60 -12.69 9.88
N PRO A 334 -23.33 -11.47 10.39
CA PRO A 334 -22.31 -11.27 11.40
C PRO A 334 -22.56 -12.29 12.50
N ALA A 335 -21.54 -13.09 12.81
CA ALA A 335 -21.62 -14.04 13.90
C ALA A 335 -21.91 -13.22 15.15
N THR A 336 -23.18 -13.16 15.55
CA THR A 336 -23.53 -12.75 16.89
C THR A 336 -22.95 -13.85 17.76
N ASP A 337 -21.75 -13.61 18.27
CA ASP A 337 -21.13 -14.49 19.24
C ASP A 337 -22.13 -14.62 20.39
N ALA A 338 -22.89 -15.72 20.40
CA ALA A 338 -23.85 -16.02 21.46
C ALA A 338 -23.16 -15.96 22.83
N THR A 339 -21.84 -16.20 22.83
CA THR A 339 -20.92 -16.05 23.94
C THR A 339 -20.77 -14.61 24.44
N GLU A 340 -20.79 -13.60 23.57
CA GLU A 340 -20.69 -12.18 23.92
C GLU A 340 -22.01 -11.66 24.50
N LEU A 341 -23.16 -12.07 23.93
CA LEU A 341 -24.47 -11.76 24.50
C LEU A 341 -24.65 -12.43 25.88
N GLN A 342 -24.16 -13.66 26.02
CA GLN A 342 -24.20 -14.41 27.28
C GLN A 342 -23.26 -13.81 28.34
N ARG A 343 -22.09 -13.27 27.96
CA ARG A 343 -21.21 -12.52 28.88
C ARG A 343 -21.85 -11.22 29.37
N ARG A 344 -22.50 -10.46 28.49
CA ARG A 344 -23.15 -9.19 28.88
C ARG A 344 -24.35 -9.40 29.79
N THR A 345 -25.17 -10.41 29.50
CA THR A 345 -26.34 -10.74 30.33
C THR A 345 -25.93 -11.29 31.71
N THR A 346 -24.91 -12.16 31.77
CA THR A 346 -24.40 -12.66 33.05
C THR A 346 -23.72 -11.57 33.88
N ALA A 347 -22.99 -10.65 33.24
CA ALA A 347 -22.39 -9.49 33.93
C ALA A 347 -23.46 -8.56 34.53
N LEU A 348 -24.53 -8.25 33.80
CA LEU A 348 -25.63 -7.41 34.29
C LEU A 348 -26.43 -8.09 35.42
N ALA A 349 -26.69 -9.40 35.32
CA ALA A 349 -27.36 -10.15 36.36
C ALA A 349 -26.52 -10.22 37.67
N GLY A 350 -25.20 -10.37 37.54
CA GLY A 350 -24.27 -10.31 38.67
C GLY A 350 -24.25 -8.94 39.34
N ALA A 351 -24.23 -7.86 38.56
CA ALA A 351 -24.27 -6.50 39.09
C ALA A 351 -25.60 -6.21 39.84
N ALA A 352 -26.73 -6.66 39.31
CA ALA A 352 -28.04 -6.48 39.94
C ALA A 352 -28.16 -7.23 41.27
N THR A 353 -27.67 -8.48 41.33
CA THR A 353 -27.69 -9.27 42.58
C THR A 353 -26.80 -8.67 43.67
N ALA A 354 -25.61 -8.17 43.31
CA ALA A 354 -24.73 -7.47 44.23
C ALA A 354 -25.39 -6.19 44.81
N ALA A 355 -26.08 -5.42 43.97
CA ALA A 355 -26.79 -4.21 44.41
C ALA A 355 -27.92 -4.52 45.41
N VAL A 356 -28.69 -5.59 45.19
CA VAL A 356 -29.75 -6.03 46.12
C VAL A 356 -29.16 -6.48 47.46
N LEU A 357 -28.06 -7.23 47.45
CA LEU A 357 -27.37 -7.66 48.68
C LEU A 357 -26.89 -6.47 49.51
N VAL A 358 -26.28 -5.46 48.87
CA VAL A 358 -25.88 -4.22 49.54
C VAL A 358 -27.08 -3.51 50.13
N LEU A 359 -28.20 -3.41 49.40
CA LEU A 359 -29.41 -2.78 49.91
C LEU A 359 -29.98 -3.51 51.14
N VAL A 360 -30.01 -4.85 51.13
CA VAL A 360 -30.46 -5.66 52.28
C VAL A 360 -29.53 -5.47 53.48
N LEU A 361 -28.22 -5.44 53.27
CA LEU A 361 -27.24 -5.16 54.33
C LEU A 361 -27.42 -3.75 54.94
N LEU A 362 -27.67 -2.75 54.09
CA LEU A 362 -27.94 -1.39 54.55
C LEU A 362 -29.27 -1.29 55.32
N LEU A 363 -30.32 -1.95 54.86
CA LEU A 363 -31.64 -1.98 55.52
C LEU A 363 -31.58 -2.72 56.86
N THR A 364 -30.90 -3.87 56.92
CA THR A 364 -30.70 -4.64 58.16
C THR A 364 -29.84 -3.85 59.15
N ALA A 365 -28.75 -3.23 58.70
CA ALA A 365 -27.94 -2.34 59.54
C ALA A 365 -28.78 -1.16 60.07
N ALA A 366 -29.59 -0.53 59.23
CA ALA A 366 -30.49 0.56 59.64
C ALA A 366 -31.56 0.09 60.65
N ALA A 367 -32.15 -1.10 60.45
CA ALA A 367 -33.12 -1.70 61.35
C ALA A 367 -32.50 -2.04 62.71
N LEU A 368 -31.30 -2.63 62.74
CA LEU A 368 -30.56 -2.91 63.97
C LEU A 368 -30.18 -1.62 64.71
N ARG A 369 -29.74 -0.58 63.99
CA ARG A 369 -29.42 0.73 64.58
C ARG A 369 -30.66 1.40 65.17
N ARG A 370 -31.81 1.29 64.49
CA ARG A 370 -33.12 1.79 64.96
C ARG A 370 -33.64 1.01 66.16
N SER A 371 -33.49 -0.31 66.18
CA SER A 371 -33.84 -1.19 67.29
C SER A 371 -33.04 -0.84 68.55
N ARG A 372 -31.71 -0.68 68.42
CA ARG A 372 -30.83 -0.27 69.52
C ARG A 372 -31.19 1.10 70.09
N ARG A 373 -31.53 2.08 69.22
CA ARG A 373 -31.97 3.43 69.65
C ARG A 373 -33.33 3.43 70.36
N ARG A 374 -34.18 2.42 70.13
CA ARG A 374 -35.53 2.33 70.72
C ARG A 374 -35.60 1.42 71.95
N HIS A 375 -34.46 0.95 72.47
CA HIS A 375 -34.37 0.04 73.63
C HIS A 375 -35.31 -1.18 73.55
N TRP A 376 -35.51 -1.71 72.34
CA TRP A 376 -36.43 -2.82 72.12
C TRP A 376 -35.86 -4.09 72.78
N ARG A 377 -36.58 -4.65 73.77
CA ARG A 377 -36.27 -5.95 74.35
C ARG A 377 -37.18 -6.99 73.70
N PRO A 378 -36.65 -8.09 73.13
CA PRO A 378 -37.49 -9.15 72.61
C PRO A 378 -38.31 -9.74 73.78
N GLY A 379 -39.63 -9.73 73.64
CA GLY A 379 -40.51 -10.41 74.59
C GLY A 379 -40.29 -11.91 74.47
N LEU A 380 -39.75 -12.53 75.53
CA LEU A 380 -39.78 -13.99 75.64
C LEU A 380 -41.25 -14.43 75.71
N PRO A 381 -41.67 -15.47 74.96
CA PRO A 381 -43.02 -15.98 75.06
C PRO A 381 -43.30 -16.49 76.49
N PRO A 382 -44.54 -16.37 77.00
CA PRO A 382 -44.88 -16.92 78.30
C PRO A 382 -44.70 -18.44 78.30
N ARG A 383 -44.21 -18.99 79.42
CA ARG A 383 -44.16 -20.45 79.63
C ARG A 383 -45.58 -21.01 79.46
N LEU A 384 -45.73 -22.00 78.58
CA LEU A 384 -46.97 -22.76 78.45
C LEU A 384 -47.31 -23.38 79.81
N HIS A 385 -48.51 -23.09 80.31
CA HIS A 385 -49.09 -23.79 81.45
C HIS A 385 -49.38 -25.24 81.03
N THR A 386 -48.62 -26.19 81.56
CA THR A 386 -48.98 -27.61 81.54
C THR A 386 -50.16 -27.83 82.49
N ALA A 387 -51.22 -28.48 82.02
CA ALA A 387 -52.39 -28.83 82.83
C ALA A 387 -52.01 -29.77 84.00
N PRO A 388 -52.70 -29.70 85.16
CA PRO A 388 -52.42 -30.55 86.30
C PRO A 388 -52.76 -32.01 86.02
N GLU A 389 -51.81 -32.90 86.30
CA GLU A 389 -51.97 -34.36 86.28
C GLU A 389 -52.80 -34.78 87.51
N PRO A 390 -53.90 -35.57 87.36
CA PRO A 390 -54.66 -36.05 88.51
C PRO A 390 -53.88 -37.05 89.37
N LEU A 391 -54.08 -36.90 90.68
CA LEU A 391 -53.50 -37.67 91.77
C LEU A 391 -53.88 -39.16 91.76
N GLU A 392 -52.95 -39.96 92.29
CA GLU A 392 -53.05 -41.37 92.69
C GLU A 392 -53.09 -42.45 91.58
N PRO A 393 -52.08 -43.33 91.53
CA PRO A 393 -52.15 -44.55 90.73
C PRO A 393 -53.16 -45.52 91.37
N GLY A 394 -54.17 -45.92 90.61
CA GLY A 394 -55.06 -47.01 91.00
C GLY A 394 -54.26 -48.30 91.30
N PRO A 395 -54.75 -49.14 92.22
CA PRO A 395 -53.99 -50.27 92.75
C PRO A 395 -53.58 -51.29 91.67
N PRO A 396 -52.39 -51.90 91.78
CA PRO A 396 -51.85 -52.80 90.77
C PRO A 396 -52.68 -54.08 90.65
N ILE A 397 -53.03 -54.43 89.42
CA ILE A 397 -53.66 -55.71 89.08
C ILE A 397 -52.55 -56.77 89.06
N MET A 398 -52.52 -57.62 90.09
CA MET A 398 -51.59 -58.76 90.21
C MET A 398 -52.08 -59.89 89.29
N LEU A 399 -51.35 -60.16 88.20
CA LEU A 399 -51.74 -61.15 87.19
C LEU A 399 -51.28 -62.59 87.49
N LEU A 400 -50.86 -62.89 88.72
CA LEU A 400 -50.39 -64.22 89.14
C LEU A 400 -50.69 -64.46 90.63
N ASP A 401 -51.91 -64.89 90.94
CA ASP A 401 -52.19 -65.81 92.05
C ASP A 401 -53.47 -66.60 91.71
N GLU A 402 -53.29 -67.83 91.23
CA GLU A 402 -54.35 -68.83 91.08
C GLU A 402 -54.58 -69.54 92.43
N PRO A 403 -55.80 -69.55 92.98
CA PRO A 403 -56.18 -70.55 93.95
C PRO A 403 -56.72 -71.81 93.24
N SER A 404 -55.89 -72.85 93.25
CA SER A 404 -56.26 -74.26 93.46
C SER A 404 -57.56 -74.78 92.80
N ARG A 405 -57.40 -75.50 91.67
CA ARG A 405 -58.27 -76.65 91.36
C ARG A 405 -57.91 -77.81 92.30
N PRO A 406 -58.89 -78.61 92.74
CA PRO A 406 -58.92 -79.96 92.18
C PRO A 406 -60.32 -80.59 92.05
N LEU A 407 -60.32 -81.70 91.31
CA LEU A 407 -61.27 -82.82 91.25
C LEU A 407 -62.39 -82.77 90.22
N GLU A 408 -62.03 -83.24 89.03
CA GLU A 408 -62.85 -84.16 88.24
C GLU A 408 -63.23 -85.40 89.08
N PRO A 409 -64.36 -86.09 88.78
CA PRO A 409 -64.19 -87.25 87.90
C PRO A 409 -65.39 -87.52 86.96
N ALA A 410 -65.06 -87.99 85.74
CA ALA A 410 -65.48 -89.26 85.12
C ALA A 410 -66.99 -89.64 85.15
N ARG A 411 -67.63 -90.21 84.11
CA ARG A 411 -67.19 -90.82 82.85
C ARG A 411 -68.46 -91.28 82.10
N ARG A 412 -68.40 -91.18 80.76
CA ARG A 412 -68.92 -92.09 79.71
C ARG A 412 -70.45 -92.27 79.56
N PRO A 413 -70.90 -92.80 78.41
CA PRO A 413 -70.33 -92.80 77.05
C PRO A 413 -70.97 -91.77 76.12
#